data_AF-A0A182SAX9-F1
#
_entry.id   AF-A0A182SAX9-F1
#
_cell.length_a   1.000
_cell.length_b   1.000
_cell.length_c   1.000
_cell.angle_alpha   90.00
_cell.angle_beta   90.00
_cell.angle_gamma   90.00
#
_symmetry.space_group_name_H-M   'P 1'
#
loop_
_entity.id
_entity.type
_entity.pdbx_description
1 polymer ?
#
loop_
_entity_poly.entity_id
_entity_poly.type
_entity_poly.pdbx_seq_one_letter_code
_entity_poly.pdbx_strand_id
1 'polypeptide(L)'
;MPGAENGKVPVGPTGRILPADSYTSTDPTVPVKLRITKEGLASLDPLSVPDLMNRTVRDHPDHPAMVFRNAQKQWQTVTYREYRERVYHMAKVFIKLGLEPHHTVAVLAFNSPEWFVSEL
;
A
#
# COMPACT_ATOMS: atom_id res chain seq x y z
N MET A 1 24.42 -1.52 -31.59
CA MET A 1 25.61 -1.05 -30.85
C MET A 1 25.13 -0.23 -29.66
N PRO A 2 25.72 -0.33 -28.46
CA PRO A 2 26.02 -1.53 -27.68
C PRO A 2 25.34 -1.49 -26.28
N GLY A 3 25.10 -2.67 -25.70
CA GLY A 3 24.99 -2.90 -24.24
C GLY A 3 23.79 -2.28 -23.51
N ALA A 4 22.61 -2.90 -23.61
CA ALA A 4 21.63 -2.77 -22.53
C ALA A 4 22.21 -3.48 -21.30
N GLU A 5 22.79 -2.71 -20.37
CA GLU A 5 23.04 -3.18 -19.01
C GLU A 5 21.70 -3.72 -18.49
N ASN A 6 21.64 -5.03 -18.30
CA ASN A 6 20.61 -5.70 -17.53
C ASN A 6 20.74 -5.25 -16.07
N GLY A 7 20.34 -4.00 -15.80
CA GLY A 7 20.11 -3.50 -14.46
C GLY A 7 19.04 -4.39 -13.86
N LYS A 8 19.42 -5.19 -12.85
CA LYS A 8 18.48 -6.02 -12.09
C LYS A 8 17.25 -5.19 -11.77
N VAL A 9 16.07 -5.64 -12.19
CA VAL A 9 14.81 -5.05 -11.74
C VAL A 9 14.88 -5.03 -10.21
N PRO A 10 14.79 -3.85 -9.57
CA PRO A 10 14.85 -3.79 -8.12
C PRO A 10 13.71 -4.64 -7.59
N VAL A 11 14.07 -5.70 -6.87
CA VAL A 11 13.10 -6.54 -6.20
C VAL A 11 12.72 -5.75 -4.97
N GLY A 12 11.58 -5.06 -5.01
CA GLY A 12 11.03 -4.39 -3.84
C GLY A 12 10.91 -5.40 -2.67
N PRO A 13 10.74 -4.96 -1.42
CA PRO A 13 10.77 -5.84 -0.24
C PRO A 13 9.79 -7.02 -0.28
N THR A 14 8.76 -6.98 -1.14
CA THR A 14 7.81 -8.06 -1.39
C THR A 14 7.92 -8.74 -2.76
N GLY A 15 8.89 -8.36 -3.60
CA GLY A 15 9.08 -8.92 -4.94
C GLY A 15 8.00 -8.56 -5.97
N ARG A 16 7.21 -7.51 -5.70
CA ARG A 16 6.04 -7.11 -6.50
C ARG A 16 6.33 -6.19 -7.69
N ILE A 17 7.60 -5.93 -8.01
CA ILE A 17 7.93 -5.06 -9.16
C ILE A 17 7.98 -5.91 -10.41
N LEU A 18 7.07 -5.62 -11.33
CA LEU A 18 7.00 -6.28 -12.62
C LEU A 18 7.96 -5.61 -13.60
N PRO A 19 8.64 -6.38 -14.48
CA PRO A 19 9.44 -5.82 -15.55
C PRO A 19 8.55 -5.03 -16.52
N ALA A 20 9.04 -3.90 -17.00
CA ALA A 20 8.34 -3.07 -17.97
C ALA A 20 9.32 -2.23 -18.80
N ASP A 21 9.02 -2.08 -20.09
CA ASP A 21 9.85 -1.30 -21.02
C ASP A 21 9.28 0.10 -21.31
N SER A 22 7.96 0.27 -21.17
CA SER A 22 7.27 1.54 -21.39
C SER A 22 7.11 2.34 -20.09
N TYR A 23 7.32 3.65 -20.16
CA TYR A 23 7.09 4.56 -19.03
C TYR A 23 5.63 5.00 -18.84
N THR A 24 4.74 4.65 -19.76
CA THR A 24 3.32 5.01 -19.73
C THR A 24 2.47 3.86 -20.25
N SER A 25 1.27 3.72 -19.69
CA SER A 25 0.24 2.79 -20.15
C SER A 25 -1.13 3.43 -19.94
N THR A 26 -2.11 3.07 -20.78
CA THR A 26 -3.54 3.37 -20.57
C THR A 26 -4.33 2.14 -20.13
N ASP A 27 -3.68 0.97 -20.08
CA ASP A 27 -4.24 -0.28 -19.59
C ASP A 27 -3.78 -0.50 -18.14
N PRO A 28 -4.70 -0.62 -17.16
CA PRO A 28 -4.36 -0.78 -15.75
C PRO A 28 -3.68 -2.13 -15.43
N THR A 29 -3.72 -3.11 -16.34
CA THR A 29 -3.09 -4.43 -16.18
C THR A 29 -1.65 -4.46 -16.66
N VAL A 30 -1.23 -3.47 -17.44
CA VAL A 30 0.12 -3.40 -18.02
C VAL A 30 1.04 -2.61 -17.08
N PRO A 31 2.14 -3.21 -16.58
CA PRO A 31 3.07 -2.52 -15.72
C PRO A 31 3.82 -1.42 -16.47
N VAL A 32 4.25 -0.38 -15.73
CA VAL A 32 5.07 0.71 -16.26
C VAL A 32 6.45 0.71 -15.64
N LYS A 33 7.43 1.15 -16.44
CA LYS A 33 8.81 1.30 -16.01
C LYS A 33 8.91 2.39 -14.95
N LEU A 34 9.42 2.02 -13.77
CA LEU A 34 9.69 2.97 -12.70
C LEU A 34 10.89 3.85 -13.06
N ARG A 35 10.79 5.15 -12.76
CA ARG A 35 11.87 6.13 -12.98
C ARG A 35 12.80 6.13 -11.75
N ILE A 36 13.73 5.19 -11.72
CA ILE A 36 14.70 5.04 -10.63
C ILE A 36 16.04 5.61 -11.08
N THR A 37 16.65 6.46 -10.25
CA THR A 37 17.96 7.08 -10.49
C THR A 37 19.01 6.53 -9.54
N LYS A 38 20.31 6.80 -9.81
CA LYS A 38 21.40 6.36 -8.93
C LYS A 38 21.51 7.17 -7.63
N GLU A 39 21.03 8.41 -7.65
CA GLU A 39 21.15 9.35 -6.54
C GLU A 39 19.86 10.17 -6.37
N GLY A 40 19.68 10.72 -5.16
CA GLY A 40 18.53 11.57 -4.80
C GLY A 40 17.30 10.79 -4.34
N LEU A 41 16.16 11.48 -4.20
CA LEU A 41 14.91 10.86 -3.74
C LEU A 41 14.44 9.70 -4.65
N ALA A 42 14.74 9.77 -5.95
CA ALA A 42 14.39 8.76 -6.92
C ALA A 42 15.33 7.53 -6.91
N SER A 43 16.35 7.50 -6.05
CA SER A 43 17.17 6.29 -5.81
C SER A 43 16.68 5.46 -4.63
N LEU A 44 15.64 5.90 -3.92
CA LEU A 44 15.04 5.12 -2.84
C LEU A 44 14.34 3.89 -3.40
N ASP A 45 14.45 2.78 -2.67
CA ASP A 45 13.75 1.56 -3.03
C ASP A 45 12.24 1.81 -3.06
N PRO A 46 11.56 1.48 -4.17
CA PRO A 46 10.12 1.64 -4.27
C PRO A 46 9.42 0.77 -3.23
N LEU A 47 8.47 1.39 -2.54
CA LEU A 47 7.74 0.79 -1.42
C LEU A 47 6.24 0.94 -1.69
N SER A 48 5.50 -0.17 -1.59
CA SER A 48 4.04 -0.10 -1.66
C SER A 48 3.45 0.47 -0.37
N VAL A 49 2.24 1.03 -0.43
CA VAL A 49 1.56 1.56 0.77
C VAL A 49 1.35 0.48 1.84
N PRO A 50 0.94 -0.76 1.52
CA PRO A 50 0.88 -1.85 2.52
C PRO A 50 2.25 -2.22 3.12
N ASP A 51 3.33 -2.17 2.32
CA ASP A 51 4.68 -2.43 2.83
C ASP A 51 5.16 -1.32 3.78
N LEU A 52 4.79 -0.07 3.49
CA LEU A 52 5.01 1.05 4.39
C LEU A 52 4.26 0.85 5.72
N MET A 53 2.99 0.42 5.68
CA MET A 53 2.25 0.08 6.90
C MET A 53 2.97 -1.02 7.70
N ASN A 54 3.37 -2.11 7.04
CA ASN A 54 4.07 -3.21 7.70
C ASN A 54 5.39 -2.75 8.34
N ARG A 55 6.14 -1.88 7.67
CA ARG A 55 7.35 -1.24 8.20
C ARG A 55 7.04 -0.39 9.43
N THR A 56 6.04 0.49 9.36
CA THR A 56 5.64 1.35 10.48
C THR A 56 5.18 0.55 11.69
N VAL A 57 4.42 -0.54 11.48
CA VAL A 57 3.96 -1.43 12.55
C VAL A 57 5.12 -2.17 13.19
N ARG A 58 6.13 -2.57 12.40
CA ARG A 58 7.34 -3.20 12.95
C ARG A 58 8.13 -2.23 13.83
N ASP A 59 8.29 -0.99 13.38
CA ASP A 59 9.15 -0.01 14.03
C ASP A 59 8.43 0.69 15.21
N HIS A 60 7.12 0.89 15.14
CA HIS A 60 6.30 1.66 16.09
C HIS A 60 4.91 1.05 16.34
N PRO A 61 4.80 -0.22 16.79
CA PRO A 61 3.52 -0.93 16.83
C PRO A 61 2.47 -0.30 17.73
N ASP A 62 2.90 0.19 18.90
CA ASP A 62 2.00 0.67 19.96
C ASP A 62 1.83 2.21 19.92
N HIS A 63 2.40 2.87 18.91
CA HIS A 63 2.17 4.31 18.68
C HIS A 63 0.74 4.55 18.15
N PRO A 64 0.10 5.68 18.49
CA PRO A 64 -1.19 6.07 17.92
C PRO A 64 -1.13 6.20 16.40
N ALA A 65 -1.98 5.45 15.71
CA ALA A 65 -2.22 5.56 14.26
C ALA A 65 -3.42 6.45 13.96
N MET A 66 -4.50 6.31 14.75
CA MET A 66 -5.73 7.10 14.60
C MET A 66 -6.30 7.47 15.96
N VAL A 67 -6.87 8.66 16.07
CA VAL A 67 -7.62 9.13 17.23
C VAL A 67 -8.94 9.71 16.74
N PHE A 68 -10.06 9.21 17.26
CA PHE A 68 -11.40 9.60 16.80
C PHE A 68 -12.40 9.60 17.95
N ARG A 69 -13.57 10.22 17.74
CA ARG A 69 -14.70 10.14 18.69
C ARG A 69 -15.68 9.07 18.25
N ASN A 70 -16.02 8.15 19.16
CA ASN A 70 -17.06 7.15 18.91
C ASN A 70 -18.47 7.76 18.96
N ALA A 71 -19.50 6.94 18.71
CA ALA A 71 -20.91 7.36 18.76
C ALA A 71 -21.33 7.95 20.12
N GLN A 72 -20.70 7.49 21.21
CA GLN A 72 -20.90 7.99 22.57
C GLN A 72 -20.06 9.26 22.87
N LYS A 73 -19.44 9.87 21.85
CA LYS A 73 -18.58 11.06 21.93
C LYS A 73 -17.32 10.89 22.78
N GLN A 74 -16.89 9.65 23.01
CA GLN A 74 -15.67 9.34 23.74
C GLN A 74 -14.49 9.24 22.77
N TRP A 75 -13.35 9.80 23.17
CA TRP A 75 -12.11 9.65 22.42
C TRP A 75 -11.62 8.20 22.47
N GLN A 76 -11.28 7.68 21.32
CA GLN A 76 -10.71 6.36 21.11
C GLN A 76 -9.40 6.52 20.36
N THR A 77 -8.41 5.72 20.73
CA THR A 77 -7.12 5.65 20.04
C THR A 77 -6.95 4.26 19.48
N VAL A 78 -6.46 4.16 18.25
CA VAL A 78 -6.09 2.91 17.59
C VAL A 78 -4.59 2.97 17.34
N THR A 79 -3.87 1.96 17.81
CA THR A 79 -2.43 1.79 17.57
C THR A 79 -2.17 1.31 16.14
N TYR A 80 -0.93 1.47 15.65
CA TYR A 80 -0.55 0.92 14.33
C TYR A 80 -0.77 -0.59 14.26
N ARG A 81 -0.48 -1.33 15.34
CA ARG A 81 -0.71 -2.78 15.43
C ARG A 81 -2.18 -3.13 15.22
N GLU A 82 -3.08 -2.50 15.97
CA GLU A 82 -4.52 -2.74 15.87
C GLU A 82 -5.06 -2.30 14.51
N TYR A 83 -4.55 -1.19 13.97
CA TYR A 83 -4.95 -0.72 12.65
C TYR A 83 -4.61 -1.74 11.56
N ARG A 84 -3.39 -2.28 11.57
CA ARG A 84 -2.98 -3.34 10.64
C ARG A 84 -3.86 -4.58 10.76
N GLU A 85 -4.21 -5.00 11.96
CA GLU A 85 -5.09 -6.16 12.15
C GLU A 85 -6.47 -5.95 11.55
N ARG A 86 -7.05 -4.75 11.70
CA ARG A 86 -8.32 -4.38 11.08
C ARG A 86 -8.24 -4.36 9.56
N VAL A 87 -7.19 -3.76 9.01
CA VAL A 87 -6.90 -3.74 7.56
C VAL A 87 -6.77 -5.16 7.00
N TYR A 88 -5.97 -6.02 7.62
CA TYR A 88 -5.81 -7.41 7.16
C TYR A 88 -7.10 -8.23 7.29
N HIS A 89 -7.93 -7.95 8.30
CA HIS A 89 -9.25 -8.56 8.40
C HIS A 89 -10.12 -8.14 7.21
N MET A 90 -10.20 -6.84 6.93
CA MET A 90 -11.00 -6.31 5.82
C MET A 90 -10.50 -6.83 4.46
N ALA A 91 -9.19 -6.86 4.24
CA ALA A 91 -8.59 -7.43 3.03
C ALA A 91 -9.01 -8.90 2.80
N LYS A 92 -9.04 -9.72 3.85
CA LYS A 92 -9.53 -11.11 3.76
C LYS A 92 -11.01 -11.19 3.42
N VAL A 93 -11.82 -10.25 3.92
CA VAL A 93 -13.25 -10.15 3.57
C VAL A 93 -13.40 -9.82 2.09
N PHE A 94 -12.67 -8.83 1.57
CA PHE A 94 -12.70 -8.49 0.14
C PHE A 94 -12.28 -9.66 -0.76
N ILE A 95 -11.21 -10.38 -0.40
CA ILE A 95 -10.79 -11.58 -1.14
C ILE A 95 -11.91 -12.63 -1.13
N LYS A 96 -12.56 -12.85 0.04
CA LYS A 96 -13.68 -13.80 0.15
C LYS A 96 -14.90 -13.39 -0.67
N LEU A 97 -15.12 -12.09 -0.86
CA LEU A 97 -16.19 -11.55 -1.70
C LEU A 97 -15.86 -11.60 -3.21
N GLY A 98 -14.67 -12.05 -3.60
CA GLY A 98 -14.27 -12.21 -5.00
C GLY A 98 -13.51 -11.01 -5.57
N LEU A 99 -12.88 -10.19 -4.73
CA LEU A 99 -12.04 -9.10 -5.22
C LEU A 99 -10.69 -9.63 -5.73
N GLU A 100 -10.38 -9.32 -6.98
CA GLU A 100 -9.16 -9.73 -7.68
C GLU A 100 -8.29 -8.49 -7.99
N PRO A 101 -7.00 -8.66 -8.34
CA PRO A 101 -6.18 -7.55 -8.80
C PRO A 101 -6.85 -6.74 -9.90
N HIS A 102 -6.74 -5.41 -9.84
CA HIS A 102 -7.37 -4.45 -10.76
C HIS A 102 -8.90 -4.30 -10.64
N HIS A 103 -9.56 -5.02 -9.72
CA HIS A 103 -10.95 -4.68 -9.34
C HIS A 103 -11.00 -3.39 -8.53
N THR A 104 -12.14 -2.71 -8.60
CA THR A 104 -12.39 -1.44 -7.91
C THR A 104 -13.50 -1.60 -6.87
N VAL A 105 -13.30 -1.01 -5.70
CA VAL A 105 -14.33 -0.89 -4.65
C VAL A 105 -14.66 0.59 -4.46
N ALA A 106 -15.96 0.91 -4.43
CA ALA A 106 -16.43 2.24 -4.03
C ALA A 106 -16.76 2.22 -2.53
N VAL A 107 -16.13 3.12 -1.76
CA VAL A 107 -16.41 3.30 -0.33
C VAL A 107 -17.19 4.59 -0.15
N LEU A 108 -18.41 4.50 0.40
CA LEU A 108 -19.24 5.64 0.75
C LEU A 108 -19.47 5.64 2.26
N ALA A 109 -18.73 6.49 2.98
CA ALA A 109 -18.77 6.58 4.42
C ALA A 109 -18.53 8.02 4.89
N PHE A 110 -18.93 8.32 6.13
CA PHE A 110 -18.48 9.54 6.81
C PHE A 110 -17.00 9.42 7.21
N ASN A 111 -16.39 10.52 7.67
CA ASN A 111 -15.03 10.49 8.21
C ASN A 111 -14.99 9.63 9.50
N SER A 112 -14.69 8.34 9.32
CA SER A 112 -14.67 7.34 10.37
C SER A 112 -13.49 6.37 10.18
N PRO A 113 -13.06 5.66 11.23
CA PRO A 113 -11.97 4.70 11.14
C PRO A 113 -12.23 3.58 10.11
N GLU A 114 -13.50 3.21 9.89
CA GLU A 114 -13.89 2.18 8.93
C GLU A 114 -13.56 2.57 7.49
N TRP A 115 -13.59 3.87 7.17
CA TRP A 115 -13.15 4.35 5.85
C TRP A 115 -11.65 4.05 5.63
N PHE A 116 -10.80 4.44 6.58
CA PHE A 116 -9.35 4.19 6.51
C PHE A 116 -9.02 2.68 6.48
N VAL A 117 -9.75 1.87 7.25
CA VAL A 117 -9.59 0.40 7.24
C VAL A 117 -9.97 -0.22 5.89
N SER A 118 -10.86 0.40 5.12
CA SER A 118 -11.34 -0.13 3.85
C SER A 118 -10.48 0.27 2.65
N GLU A 119 -9.67 1.32 2.75
CA GLU A 119 -8.83 1.81 1.65
C GLU A 119 -7.42 1.17 1.59
N LEU A 120 -6.94 0.61 2.70
CA LEU A 120 -5.57 0.09 2.87
C LEU A 120 -5.53 -1.44 2.89
#